data_AF-A0AAD6S2D9-F1
#
_entry.id   AF-A0AAD6S2D9-F1
#
_cell.length_a   1.000
_cell.length_b   1.000
_cell.length_c   1.000
_cell.angle_alpha   90.00
_cell.angle_beta   90.00
_cell.angle_gamma   90.00
#
_symmetry.space_group_name_H-M   'P 1'
#
loop_
_entity.id
_entity.type
_entity.pdbx_description
1 polymer ?
#
loop_
_entity_poly.entity_id
_entity_poly.type
_entity_poly.pdbx_seq_one_letter_code
_entity_poly.pdbx_strand_id
1 'polypeptide(L)'
;MAASPPDTIIPPCKFEDVHTFYSVSSNDANRFIFRIHLSVKYGMLRPEGFIASANTETPLDAMSNARYIGSGEELRRLASAHITQYKDGTWRQPTSFISASYSLPYTLFEAQRRTLQSWSRPHGSEILISIIDTTAIPNSDIWLGTELVGAYGPPHAAYFARWAQEVLVYRFIPRAAVVATMSVGSFLDCLPRWCSDIKHSIEPNCLWSTESVVGHLRALARCKHTLEEQEELLAQSVERSLATLRLPFTSEEAVDSVSRLAAIFYWWPRWIVRTDPSVYTALLERVRQRVRERLKLGVRVRREM
;
A
#
# COMPACT_ATOMS: atom_id res chain seq x y z
N MET A 1 27.60 17.89 -8.00
CA MET A 1 26.53 17.65 -7.01
C MET A 1 26.51 16.16 -6.73
N ALA A 2 26.78 15.74 -5.50
CA ALA A 2 26.77 14.31 -5.16
C ALA A 2 25.34 13.78 -5.31
N ALA A 3 25.16 12.74 -6.13
CA ALA A 3 23.89 12.04 -6.24
C ALA A 3 23.52 11.48 -4.86
N SER A 4 22.33 11.81 -4.36
CA SER A 4 21.79 11.26 -3.12
C SER A 4 21.87 9.73 -3.17
N PRO A 5 22.33 9.05 -2.10
CA PRO A 5 22.44 7.60 -2.11
C PRO A 5 21.03 7.00 -2.27
N PRO A 6 20.76 6.24 -3.36
CA PRO A 6 19.44 5.75 -3.71
C PRO A 6 19.10 4.48 -2.94
N ASP A 7 19.19 4.47 -1.61
CA ASP A 7 19.19 3.20 -0.86
C ASP A 7 18.39 3.23 0.44
N THR A 8 17.41 4.13 0.62
CA THR A 8 16.65 4.12 1.88
C THR A 8 15.16 4.28 1.69
N ILE A 9 14.39 3.51 2.46
CA ILE A 9 12.94 3.69 2.61
C ILE A 9 12.70 5.09 3.15
N ILE A 10 11.90 5.87 2.42
CA ILE A 10 11.66 7.28 2.74
C ILE A 10 10.48 7.35 3.71
N PRO A 11 10.64 7.95 4.90
CA PRO A 11 9.52 8.12 5.82
C PRO A 11 8.41 9.00 5.20
N PRO A 12 7.15 8.87 5.69
CA PRO A 12 6.09 9.80 5.32
C PRO A 12 6.53 11.26 5.51
N CYS A 13 6.07 12.16 4.63
CA CYS A 13 6.41 13.59 4.56
C CYS A 13 7.84 13.96 4.12
N LYS A 14 8.71 12.98 3.86
CA LYS A 14 10.11 13.18 3.45
C LYS A 14 10.36 13.03 1.95
N PHE A 15 9.33 12.91 1.12
CA PHE A 15 9.51 13.10 -0.32
C PHE A 15 9.89 14.55 -0.62
N GLU A 16 11.06 14.68 -1.22
CA GLU A 16 11.66 15.89 -1.82
C GLU A 16 11.60 15.82 -3.35
N ASP A 17 11.86 16.95 -4.03
CA ASP A 17 11.77 17.06 -5.51
C ASP A 17 12.72 16.13 -6.28
N VAL A 18 13.78 15.65 -5.62
CA VAL A 18 14.73 14.69 -6.21
C VAL A 18 14.17 13.27 -6.32
N HIS A 19 13.08 12.97 -5.61
CA HIS A 19 12.49 11.64 -5.63
C HIS A 19 11.50 11.51 -6.77
N THR A 20 11.77 10.52 -7.63
CA THR A 20 10.85 10.03 -8.65
C THR A 20 10.29 8.68 -8.23
N PHE A 21 9.18 8.26 -8.83
CA PHE A 21 8.65 6.92 -8.61
C PHE A 21 9.72 5.85 -8.82
N TYR A 22 10.46 5.94 -9.93
CA TYR A 22 11.51 5.01 -10.29
C TYR A 22 12.63 4.94 -9.24
N SER A 23 13.08 6.09 -8.72
CA SER A 23 14.12 6.12 -7.68
C SER A 23 13.66 5.52 -6.35
N VAL A 24 12.36 5.56 -6.06
CA VAL A 24 11.79 4.98 -4.82
C VAL A 24 11.55 3.49 -5.01
N SER A 25 10.97 3.09 -6.15
CA SER A 25 10.59 1.71 -6.45
C SER A 25 11.75 0.83 -6.93
N SER A 26 12.91 1.40 -7.25
CA SER A 26 14.13 0.64 -7.57
C SER A 26 14.59 -0.25 -6.41
N ASN A 27 14.12 0.07 -5.21
CA ASN A 27 14.32 -0.71 -4.01
C ASN A 27 13.14 -1.66 -3.80
N ASP A 28 13.40 -2.97 -3.75
CA ASP A 28 12.40 -4.00 -3.50
C ASP A 28 11.63 -3.81 -2.18
N ALA A 29 12.22 -3.11 -1.21
CA ALA A 29 11.54 -2.74 0.03
C ALA A 29 10.43 -1.70 -0.19
N ASN A 30 10.38 -0.98 -1.31
CA ASN A 30 9.29 -0.07 -1.68
C ASN A 30 8.46 -0.64 -2.84
N ARG A 31 8.36 -1.96 -2.96
CA ARG A 31 7.63 -2.62 -4.04
C ARG A 31 6.10 -2.55 -3.90
N PHE A 32 5.59 -2.32 -2.70
CA PHE A 32 4.16 -2.39 -2.43
C PHE A 32 3.55 -1.03 -2.13
N ILE A 33 2.42 -0.76 -2.77
CA ILE A 33 1.54 0.37 -2.48
C ILE A 33 0.19 -0.14 -1.96
N PHE A 34 -0.46 0.69 -1.17
CA PHE A 34 -1.75 0.39 -0.55
C PHE A 34 -2.82 1.28 -1.17
N ARG A 35 -3.95 0.68 -1.53
CA ARG A 35 -5.09 1.39 -2.09
C ARG A 35 -6.34 1.13 -1.26
N ILE A 36 -7.01 2.20 -0.87
CA ILE A 36 -8.32 2.14 -0.22
C ILE A 36 -9.39 2.24 -1.30
N HIS A 37 -10.41 1.40 -1.22
CA HIS A 37 -11.55 1.47 -2.12
C HIS A 37 -12.81 0.92 -1.46
N LEU A 38 -13.95 1.14 -2.10
CA LEU A 38 -15.21 0.51 -1.71
C LEU A 38 -15.31 -0.89 -2.34
N SER A 39 -16.03 -1.79 -1.67
CA SER A 39 -16.37 -3.11 -2.21
C SER A 39 -17.33 -3.05 -3.39
N VAL A 40 -18.03 -1.92 -3.55
CA VAL A 40 -19.01 -1.67 -4.63
C VAL A 40 -18.86 -0.26 -5.19
N LYS A 41 -19.30 -0.06 -6.45
CA LYS A 41 -19.28 1.21 -7.21
C LYS A 41 -17.90 1.66 -7.74
N TYR A 42 -17.76 2.96 -7.99
CA TYR A 42 -16.59 3.58 -8.60
C TYR A 42 -15.31 3.29 -7.80
N GLY A 43 -14.26 2.92 -8.52
CA GLY A 43 -12.96 2.61 -7.94
C GLY A 43 -12.86 1.26 -7.25
N MET A 44 -13.90 0.42 -7.27
CA MET A 44 -13.85 -0.96 -6.80
C MET A 44 -12.89 -1.81 -7.64
N LEU A 45 -12.38 -2.88 -7.04
CA LEU A 45 -11.62 -3.90 -7.75
C LEU A 45 -12.56 -4.71 -8.65
N ARG A 46 -12.28 -4.76 -9.94
CA ARG A 46 -13.00 -5.57 -10.95
C ARG A 46 -12.20 -6.84 -11.27
N PRO A 47 -12.77 -7.83 -11.98
CA PRO A 47 -12.03 -9.01 -12.44
C PRO A 47 -10.75 -8.66 -13.22
N GLU A 48 -10.79 -7.58 -13.99
CA GLU A 48 -9.66 -7.09 -14.79
C GLU A 48 -8.63 -6.33 -13.96
N GLY A 49 -9.04 -5.73 -12.82
CA GLY A 49 -8.20 -4.89 -11.98
C GLY A 49 -8.89 -3.60 -11.53
N PHE A 50 -8.11 -2.57 -11.23
CA PHE A 50 -8.63 -1.23 -10.98
C PHE A 50 -8.63 -0.41 -12.27
N ILE A 51 -9.76 0.26 -12.53
CA ILE A 51 -9.93 1.13 -13.69
C ILE A 51 -10.29 2.53 -13.18
N ALA A 52 -9.58 3.55 -13.70
CA ALA A 52 -9.84 4.94 -13.39
C ALA A 52 -11.26 5.33 -13.87
N SER A 53 -11.96 6.19 -13.12
CA SER A 53 -13.37 6.47 -13.39
C SER A 53 -13.61 7.14 -14.75
N ALA A 54 -12.63 7.85 -15.31
CA ALA A 54 -12.71 8.40 -16.66
C ALA A 54 -12.56 7.35 -17.79
N ASN A 55 -12.22 6.10 -17.45
CA ASN A 55 -11.87 5.06 -18.42
C ASN A 55 -12.77 3.82 -18.33
N THR A 56 -13.89 3.89 -17.60
CA THR A 56 -14.75 2.72 -17.38
C THR A 56 -15.41 2.17 -18.64
N GLU A 57 -15.50 2.98 -19.70
CA GLU A 57 -16.05 2.62 -21.01
C GLU A 57 -14.96 2.26 -22.04
N THR A 58 -13.67 2.41 -21.68
CA THR A 58 -12.56 2.07 -22.57
C THR A 58 -12.38 0.54 -22.62
N PRO A 59 -12.23 -0.08 -23.81
CA PRO A 59 -11.91 -1.50 -23.93
C PRO A 59 -10.62 -1.89 -23.18
N LEU A 60 -10.57 -3.09 -22.61
CA LEU A 60 -9.46 -3.54 -21.76
C LEU A 60 -8.11 -3.62 -22.50
N ASP A 61 -8.13 -4.12 -23.72
CA ASP A 61 -6.99 -4.20 -24.63
C ASP A 61 -6.44 -2.81 -25.01
N ALA A 62 -7.33 -1.83 -25.17
CA ALA A 62 -6.94 -0.44 -25.36
C ALA A 62 -6.36 0.18 -24.09
N MET A 63 -6.86 -0.18 -22.90
CA MET A 63 -6.32 0.32 -21.63
C MET A 63 -4.94 -0.23 -21.30
N SER A 64 -4.69 -1.52 -21.50
CA SER A 64 -3.43 -2.18 -21.14
C SER A 64 -2.24 -1.71 -21.99
N ASN A 65 -2.50 -1.21 -23.20
CA ASN A 65 -1.47 -0.76 -24.13
C ASN A 65 -1.34 0.77 -24.22
N ALA A 66 -2.27 1.52 -23.64
CA ALA A 66 -2.29 2.96 -23.78
C ALA A 66 -1.42 3.66 -22.75
N ARG A 67 -0.34 4.28 -23.24
CA ARG A 67 0.48 5.21 -22.48
C ARG A 67 -0.15 6.59 -22.46
N TYR A 68 0.24 7.42 -21.50
CA TYR A 68 -0.05 8.85 -21.58
C TYR A 68 0.73 9.51 -22.75
N ILE A 69 0.02 10.19 -23.66
CA ILE A 69 0.58 10.84 -24.87
C ILE A 69 0.46 12.38 -24.81
N GLY A 70 -0.03 12.94 -23.69
CA GLY A 70 -0.19 14.39 -23.55
C GLY A 70 1.10 15.12 -23.16
N SER A 71 1.01 16.44 -23.02
CA SER A 71 2.15 17.25 -22.52
C SER A 71 2.37 17.03 -21.03
N GLY A 72 3.61 17.21 -20.56
CA GLY A 72 3.92 17.13 -19.13
C GLY A 72 3.12 18.15 -18.30
N GLU A 73 2.81 19.32 -18.85
CA GLU A 73 1.99 20.33 -18.18
C GLU A 73 0.56 19.84 -17.96
N GLU A 74 -0.05 19.23 -18.97
CA GLU A 74 -1.39 18.68 -18.87
C GLU A 74 -1.45 17.51 -17.86
N LEU A 75 -0.41 16.66 -17.84
CA LEU A 75 -0.30 15.58 -16.86
C LEU A 75 -0.29 16.13 -15.42
N ARG A 76 0.52 17.17 -15.17
CA ARG A 76 0.61 17.82 -13.85
C ARG A 76 -0.72 18.47 -13.46
N ARG A 77 -1.41 19.11 -14.41
CA ARG A 77 -2.73 19.71 -14.18
C ARG A 77 -3.77 18.65 -13.79
N LEU A 78 -3.84 17.55 -14.54
CA LEU A 78 -4.74 16.42 -14.25
C LEU A 78 -4.42 15.77 -12.90
N ALA A 79 -3.13 15.60 -12.58
CA ALA A 79 -2.69 15.08 -11.29
C ALA A 79 -3.10 16.02 -10.16
N SER A 80 -2.82 17.32 -10.26
CA SER A 80 -3.24 18.30 -9.24
C SER A 80 -4.75 18.33 -9.02
N ALA A 81 -5.54 18.18 -10.07
CA ALA A 81 -6.99 18.08 -9.96
C ALA A 81 -7.42 16.79 -9.24
N HIS A 82 -6.84 15.64 -9.62
CA HIS A 82 -7.10 14.35 -8.96
C HIS A 82 -6.78 14.39 -7.46
N ILE A 83 -5.59 14.87 -7.10
CA ILE A 83 -5.11 14.92 -5.72
C ILE A 83 -6.03 15.78 -4.86
N THR A 84 -6.41 16.95 -5.37
CA THR A 84 -7.36 17.84 -4.69
C THR A 84 -8.71 17.16 -4.48
N GLN A 85 -9.25 16.52 -5.54
CA GLN A 85 -10.50 15.77 -5.42
C GLN A 85 -10.42 14.64 -4.41
N TYR A 86 -9.29 13.92 -4.38
CA TYR A 86 -9.09 12.79 -3.50
C TYR A 86 -9.02 13.22 -2.04
N LYS A 87 -8.23 14.25 -1.75
CA LYS A 87 -8.12 14.87 -0.43
C LYS A 87 -9.49 15.35 0.07
N ASP A 88 -10.20 16.12 -0.76
CA ASP A 88 -11.45 16.79 -0.36
C ASP A 88 -12.65 15.84 -0.32
N GLY A 89 -12.48 14.60 -0.78
CA GLY A 89 -13.57 13.62 -0.85
C GLY A 89 -14.61 13.94 -1.93
N THR A 90 -14.24 14.70 -2.95
CA THR A 90 -15.14 15.17 -4.02
C THR A 90 -15.10 14.24 -5.25
N TRP A 91 -15.30 12.94 -5.00
CA TRP A 91 -15.20 11.80 -5.96
C TRP A 91 -16.16 11.82 -7.16
N ARG A 92 -16.96 12.87 -7.33
CA ARG A 92 -18.04 12.91 -8.32
C ARG A 92 -17.54 13.15 -9.73
N GLN A 93 -16.36 13.73 -9.88
CA GLN A 93 -15.78 14.00 -11.19
C GLN A 93 -14.99 12.77 -11.66
N PRO A 94 -15.17 12.34 -12.92
CA PRO A 94 -14.32 11.32 -13.51
C PRO A 94 -12.86 11.76 -13.48
N THR A 95 -11.97 10.82 -13.19
CA THR A 95 -10.54 11.07 -13.14
C THR A 95 -9.78 9.97 -13.87
N SER A 96 -8.68 10.34 -14.51
CA SER A 96 -7.81 9.41 -15.25
C SER A 96 -6.77 8.72 -14.38
N PHE A 97 -6.71 9.02 -13.08
CA PHE A 97 -5.76 8.42 -12.16
C PHE A 97 -6.44 7.51 -11.13
N ILE A 98 -5.65 6.55 -10.66
CA ILE A 98 -5.94 5.64 -9.56
C ILE A 98 -4.93 5.99 -8.47
N SER A 99 -5.41 6.60 -7.37
CA SER A 99 -4.55 6.92 -6.22
C SER A 99 -4.33 5.70 -5.32
N ALA A 100 -3.09 5.59 -4.87
CA ALA A 100 -2.58 4.62 -3.92
C ALA A 100 -1.47 5.29 -3.09
N SER A 101 -0.89 4.57 -2.13
CA SER A 101 0.01 5.17 -1.15
C SER A 101 1.11 4.20 -0.73
N TYR A 102 2.35 4.69 -0.59
CA TYR A 102 3.40 3.96 0.14
C TYR A 102 3.22 4.03 1.67
N SER A 103 2.42 5.01 2.13
CA SER A 103 2.20 5.34 3.53
C SER A 103 1.00 4.56 4.06
N LEU A 104 1.22 3.38 4.64
CA LEU A 104 0.16 2.69 5.38
C LEU A 104 -0.33 3.40 6.68
N PRO A 105 0.36 4.34 7.38
CA PRO A 105 -0.28 5.16 8.42
C PRO A 105 -1.42 5.97 7.80
N TYR A 106 -1.13 6.60 6.67
CA TYR A 106 -2.08 7.37 5.90
C TYR A 106 -3.21 6.48 5.38
N THR A 107 -2.88 5.29 4.87
CA THR A 107 -3.88 4.35 4.35
C THR A 107 -4.87 3.94 5.45
N LEU A 108 -4.38 3.62 6.65
CA LEU A 108 -5.24 3.25 7.78
C LEU A 108 -6.09 4.45 8.26
N PHE A 109 -5.47 5.61 8.41
CA PHE A 109 -6.16 6.86 8.75
C PHE A 109 -7.30 7.17 7.77
N GLU A 110 -7.00 7.12 6.48
CA GLU A 110 -7.95 7.44 5.42
C GLU A 110 -9.07 6.39 5.33
N ALA A 111 -8.76 5.11 5.57
CA ALA A 111 -9.76 4.05 5.61
C ALA A 111 -10.76 4.24 6.77
N GLN A 112 -10.25 4.65 7.94
CA GLN A 112 -11.09 4.99 9.09
C GLN A 112 -11.89 6.27 8.84
N ARG A 113 -11.27 7.33 8.33
CA ARG A 113 -11.94 8.59 8.00
C ARG A 113 -13.15 8.35 7.11
N ARG A 114 -12.99 7.50 6.07
CA ARG A 114 -14.10 7.09 5.18
C ARG A 114 -15.11 6.20 5.86
N THR A 115 -14.69 5.37 6.80
CA THR A 115 -15.61 4.52 7.58
C THR A 115 -16.57 5.37 8.41
N LEU A 116 -16.08 6.45 9.02
CA LEU A 116 -16.87 7.38 9.83
C LEU A 116 -17.78 8.30 8.99
N GLN A 117 -17.44 8.55 7.73
CA GLN A 117 -18.24 9.37 6.80
C GLN A 117 -19.43 8.59 6.19
N SER A 118 -20.26 8.00 7.06
CA SER A 118 -21.38 7.10 6.74
C SER A 118 -22.35 7.65 5.67
N TRP A 119 -22.65 8.95 5.72
CA TRP A 119 -23.50 9.69 4.76
C TRP A 119 -23.02 9.67 3.30
N SER A 120 -21.74 9.38 3.06
CA SER A 120 -21.17 9.28 1.70
C SER A 120 -21.14 7.85 1.15
N ARG A 121 -21.48 6.85 1.97
CA ARG A 121 -21.36 5.43 1.63
C ARG A 121 -22.67 4.86 1.10
N PRO A 122 -22.64 4.17 -0.05
CA PRO A 122 -23.77 3.33 -0.45
C PRO A 122 -24.09 2.32 0.66
N HIS A 123 -25.39 2.08 0.91
CA HIS A 123 -25.82 1.03 1.83
C HIS A 123 -25.15 -0.31 1.46
N GLY A 124 -24.59 -0.99 2.46
CA GLY A 124 -23.91 -2.29 2.28
C GLY A 124 -22.51 -2.22 1.64
N SER A 125 -21.97 -1.04 1.34
CA SER A 125 -20.58 -0.92 0.89
C SER A 125 -19.61 -1.14 2.06
N GLU A 126 -18.50 -1.85 1.83
CA GLU A 126 -17.40 -2.04 2.78
C GLU A 126 -16.17 -1.26 2.30
N ILE A 127 -15.36 -0.72 3.23
CA ILE A 127 -14.05 -0.15 2.92
C ILE A 127 -13.02 -1.28 2.93
N LEU A 128 -12.33 -1.43 1.80
CA LEU A 128 -11.31 -2.44 1.59
C LEU A 128 -9.94 -1.78 1.39
N ILE A 129 -8.89 -2.50 1.77
CA ILE A 129 -7.51 -2.17 1.50
C ILE A 129 -6.96 -3.23 0.56
N SER A 130 -6.46 -2.78 -0.59
CA SER A 130 -5.72 -3.61 -1.54
C SER A 130 -4.22 -3.34 -1.45
N ILE A 131 -3.44 -4.41 -1.45
CA ILE A 131 -1.97 -4.39 -1.52
C ILE A 131 -1.61 -4.65 -2.98
N ILE A 132 -0.83 -3.75 -3.56
CA ILE A 132 -0.52 -3.74 -4.99
C ILE A 132 0.99 -3.80 -5.17
N ASP A 133 1.44 -4.76 -5.96
CA ASP A 133 2.82 -4.92 -6.40
C ASP A 133 3.08 -3.99 -7.58
N THR A 134 3.94 -3.01 -7.38
CA THR A 134 4.23 -2.01 -8.41
C THR A 134 5.05 -2.57 -9.57
N THR A 135 5.77 -3.68 -9.40
CA THR A 135 6.55 -4.30 -10.49
C THR A 135 5.68 -4.97 -11.54
N ALA A 136 4.42 -5.25 -11.20
CA ALA A 136 3.42 -5.78 -12.13
C ALA A 136 2.64 -4.68 -12.87
N ILE A 137 2.97 -3.40 -12.62
CA ILE A 137 2.39 -2.25 -13.31
C ILE A 137 3.39 -1.77 -14.37
N PRO A 138 2.96 -1.49 -15.62
CA PRO A 138 3.84 -0.91 -16.62
C PRO A 138 4.48 0.40 -16.12
N ASN A 139 5.82 0.46 -16.11
CA ASN A 139 6.60 1.58 -15.56
C ASN A 139 6.29 2.96 -16.19
N SER A 140 5.66 3.01 -17.37
CA SER A 140 5.33 4.26 -18.07
C SER A 140 4.11 5.01 -17.52
N ASP A 141 3.34 4.39 -16.63
CA ASP A 141 2.00 4.87 -16.26
C ASP A 141 1.83 5.07 -14.75
N ILE A 142 2.93 5.26 -14.03
CA ILE A 142 2.95 5.40 -12.57
C ILE A 142 3.94 6.49 -12.13
N TRP A 143 3.49 7.35 -11.23
CA TRP A 143 4.28 8.48 -10.72
C TRP A 143 4.06 8.67 -9.22
N LEU A 144 5.03 9.31 -8.55
CA LEU A 144 4.75 9.91 -7.24
C LEU A 144 3.87 11.14 -7.46
N GLY A 145 2.90 11.38 -6.58
CA GLY A 145 2.13 12.62 -6.61
C GLY A 145 3.07 13.84 -6.55
N THR A 146 4.12 13.78 -5.72
CA THR A 146 5.12 14.84 -5.57
C THR A 146 5.97 15.07 -6.80
N GLU A 147 6.18 14.05 -7.63
CA GLU A 147 6.88 14.18 -8.91
C GLU A 147 6.05 15.01 -9.90
N LEU A 148 4.72 14.89 -9.85
CA LEU A 148 3.82 15.61 -10.75
C LEU A 148 3.47 17.01 -10.23
N VAL A 149 3.15 17.17 -8.94
CA VAL A 149 2.71 18.48 -8.41
C VAL A 149 3.80 19.27 -7.68
N GLY A 150 5.03 18.74 -7.64
CA GLY A 150 6.14 19.24 -6.85
C GLY A 150 6.04 18.84 -5.37
N ALA A 151 7.17 18.65 -4.70
CA ALA A 151 7.20 18.40 -3.25
C ALA A 151 6.88 19.69 -2.45
N TYR A 152 7.14 20.85 -3.06
CA TYR A 152 6.89 22.17 -2.46
C TYR A 152 6.02 23.08 -3.34
N GLY A 153 5.25 22.50 -4.27
CA GLY A 153 4.29 23.21 -5.11
C GLY A 153 3.09 23.78 -4.33
N PRO A 154 1.99 24.18 -5.02
CA PRO A 154 0.81 24.76 -4.37
C PRO A 154 0.41 23.97 -3.11
N PRO A 155 0.25 24.65 -1.96
CA PRO A 155 0.39 24.03 -0.64
C PRO A 155 -0.66 22.95 -0.34
N HIS A 156 -1.74 22.85 -1.10
CA HIS A 156 -2.79 21.86 -0.85
C HIS A 156 -2.49 20.49 -1.47
N ALA A 157 -2.05 20.44 -2.73
CA ALA A 157 -1.80 19.19 -3.45
C ALA A 157 -0.42 18.61 -3.11
N ALA A 158 0.62 19.46 -3.11
CA ALA A 158 1.99 19.06 -2.80
C ALA A 158 2.12 18.52 -1.36
N TYR A 159 1.47 19.19 -0.40
CA TYR A 159 1.43 18.76 1.00
C TYR A 159 0.78 17.38 1.13
N PHE A 160 -0.38 17.20 0.52
CA PHE A 160 -1.10 15.93 0.56
C PHE A 160 -0.26 14.82 -0.07
N ALA A 161 0.27 15.05 -1.29
CA ALA A 161 1.09 14.06 -2.00
C ALA A 161 2.30 13.60 -1.16
N ARG A 162 2.93 14.50 -0.41
CA ARG A 162 4.05 14.18 0.49
C ARG A 162 3.64 13.37 1.73
N TRP A 163 2.56 13.77 2.38
CA TRP A 163 2.12 13.12 3.63
C TRP A 163 1.47 11.76 3.36
N ALA A 164 0.66 11.70 2.31
CA ALA A 164 0.09 10.45 1.81
C ALA A 164 1.13 9.56 1.13
N GLN A 165 2.34 10.07 0.81
CA GLN A 165 3.29 9.39 -0.08
C GLN A 165 2.57 8.82 -1.31
N GLU A 166 1.82 9.71 -1.95
CA GLU A 166 0.84 9.35 -2.94
C GLU A 166 1.52 8.81 -4.19
N VAL A 167 0.91 7.75 -4.72
CA VAL A 167 1.27 7.12 -5.99
C VAL A 167 0.06 7.21 -6.89
N LEU A 168 0.26 7.78 -8.07
CA LEU A 168 -0.77 7.94 -9.07
C LEU A 168 -0.49 6.97 -10.22
N VAL A 169 -1.42 6.05 -10.44
CA VAL A 169 -1.38 5.16 -11.61
C VAL A 169 -2.37 5.65 -12.64
N TYR A 170 -1.94 5.83 -13.87
CA TYR A 170 -2.79 6.30 -14.95
C TYR A 170 -3.62 5.16 -15.52
N ARG A 171 -4.94 5.40 -15.62
CA ARG A 171 -5.98 4.54 -16.21
C ARG A 171 -6.23 3.18 -15.57
N PHE A 172 -5.21 2.37 -15.36
CA PHE A 172 -5.40 0.93 -15.12
C PHE A 172 -4.32 0.33 -14.20
N ILE A 173 -4.76 -0.46 -13.21
CA ILE A 173 -3.90 -1.38 -12.46
C ILE A 173 -4.41 -2.79 -12.75
N PRO A 174 -3.61 -3.67 -13.37
CA PRO A 174 -4.05 -5.02 -13.69
C PRO A 174 -4.34 -5.85 -12.43
N ARG A 175 -5.30 -6.76 -12.50
CA ARG A 175 -5.64 -7.67 -11.39
C ARG A 175 -4.44 -8.45 -10.88
N ALA A 176 -3.54 -8.83 -11.79
CA ALA A 176 -2.29 -9.54 -11.48
C ALA A 176 -1.35 -8.73 -10.57
N ALA A 177 -1.43 -7.40 -10.56
CA ALA A 177 -0.68 -6.56 -9.64
C ALA A 177 -1.28 -6.53 -8.23
N VAL A 178 -2.54 -6.94 -8.05
CA VAL A 178 -3.22 -6.89 -6.75
C VAL A 178 -2.97 -8.18 -5.98
N VAL A 179 -2.02 -8.13 -5.04
CA VAL A 179 -1.56 -9.26 -4.23
C VAL A 179 -2.66 -9.75 -3.28
N ALA A 180 -3.31 -8.81 -2.60
CA ALA A 180 -4.36 -9.11 -1.63
C ALA A 180 -5.34 -7.95 -1.53
N THR A 181 -6.59 -8.28 -1.21
CA THR A 181 -7.64 -7.32 -0.87
C THR A 181 -8.35 -7.81 0.37
N MET A 182 -8.51 -6.94 1.37
CA MET A 182 -9.10 -7.31 2.65
C MET A 182 -9.85 -6.14 3.28
N SER A 183 -10.78 -6.43 4.19
CA SER A 183 -11.44 -5.41 5.01
C SER A 183 -10.43 -4.70 5.91
N VAL A 184 -10.77 -3.50 6.38
CA VAL A 184 -9.93 -2.78 7.35
C VAL A 184 -9.70 -3.62 8.61
N GLY A 185 -10.73 -4.28 9.14
CA GLY A 185 -10.62 -5.16 10.31
C GLY A 185 -9.65 -6.31 10.08
N SER A 186 -9.81 -7.05 8.98
CA SER A 186 -8.90 -8.15 8.64
C SER A 186 -7.46 -7.67 8.38
N PHE A 187 -7.30 -6.47 7.81
CA PHE A 187 -5.99 -5.85 7.64
C PHE A 187 -5.32 -5.56 8.98
N LEU A 188 -6.04 -4.93 9.90
CA LEU A 188 -5.56 -4.65 11.26
C LEU A 188 -5.22 -5.96 11.98
N ASP A 189 -6.01 -7.02 11.79
CA ASP A 189 -5.73 -8.34 12.35
C ASP A 189 -4.47 -9.00 11.82
N CYS A 190 -3.97 -8.58 10.65
CA CYS A 190 -2.67 -9.03 10.15
C CYS A 190 -1.48 -8.26 10.77
N LEU A 191 -1.69 -7.06 11.33
CA LEU A 191 -0.62 -6.27 11.94
C LEU A 191 -0.06 -6.93 13.20
N PRO A 192 1.26 -6.86 13.44
CA PRO A 192 1.92 -7.37 14.64
C PRO A 192 1.22 -6.92 15.93
N ARG A 193 1.22 -7.75 17.00
CA ARG A 193 0.51 -7.44 18.25
C ARG A 193 0.94 -6.13 18.92
N TRP A 194 2.21 -5.76 18.83
CA TRP A 194 2.70 -4.48 19.36
C TRP A 194 2.11 -3.26 18.62
N CYS A 195 1.45 -3.47 17.47
CA CYS A 195 0.62 -2.48 16.82
C CYS A 195 -0.82 -2.43 17.36
N SER A 196 -1.13 -3.08 18.48
CA SER A 196 -2.46 -3.00 19.14
C SER A 196 -2.87 -1.56 19.41
N ASP A 197 -1.92 -0.72 19.83
CA ASP A 197 -2.18 0.67 20.18
C ASP A 197 -2.55 1.49 18.93
N ILE A 198 -2.10 1.05 17.75
CA ILE A 198 -2.51 1.61 16.46
C ILE A 198 -3.95 1.23 16.17
N LYS A 199 -4.38 0.00 16.45
CA LYS A 199 -5.80 -0.38 16.34
C LYS A 199 -6.68 0.52 17.18
N HIS A 200 -6.29 0.75 18.44
CA HIS A 200 -7.00 1.64 19.36
C HIS A 200 -6.92 3.11 18.94
N SER A 201 -5.80 3.55 18.38
CA SER A 201 -5.69 4.90 17.83
C SER A 201 -6.62 5.06 16.62
N ILE A 202 -6.73 4.06 15.76
CA ILE A 202 -7.63 4.02 14.60
C ILE A 202 -9.09 3.75 15.00
N GLU A 203 -9.42 3.73 16.29
CA GLU A 203 -10.82 3.73 16.73
C GLU A 203 -11.46 5.12 16.54
N PRO A 204 -12.79 5.19 16.31
CA PRO A 204 -13.54 6.38 15.90
C PRO A 204 -13.30 7.70 16.66
N ASN A 205 -12.69 7.64 17.85
CA ASN A 205 -12.64 8.75 18.80
C ASN A 205 -11.23 9.34 19.03
N CYS A 206 -10.19 8.84 18.36
CA CYS A 206 -8.80 9.12 18.79
C CYS A 206 -7.89 9.86 17.78
N LEU A 207 -8.26 10.04 16.50
CA LEU A 207 -7.35 10.62 15.50
C LEU A 207 -7.81 11.94 14.91
N TRP A 208 -6.92 12.94 15.01
CA TRP A 208 -7.18 14.32 14.65
C TRP A 208 -6.53 14.68 13.30
N SER A 209 -5.46 13.97 12.88
CA SER A 209 -4.78 14.20 11.60
C SER A 209 -3.84 13.04 11.17
N THR A 210 -3.44 13.01 9.89
CA THR A 210 -2.45 12.04 9.36
C THR A 210 -1.11 12.14 10.08
N GLU A 211 -0.69 13.35 10.45
CA GLU A 211 0.56 13.64 11.14
C GLU A 211 0.60 12.97 12.51
N SER A 212 -0.51 13.02 13.27
CA SER A 212 -0.63 12.35 14.56
C SER A 212 -0.48 10.84 14.42
N VAL A 213 -1.10 10.23 13.40
CA VAL A 213 -1.01 8.79 13.12
C VAL A 213 0.42 8.39 12.81
N VAL A 214 1.08 9.13 11.91
CA VAL A 214 2.50 8.92 11.58
C VAL A 214 3.38 9.08 12.82
N GLY A 215 3.11 10.08 13.67
CA GLY A 215 3.84 10.32 14.91
C GLY A 215 3.76 9.15 15.89
N HIS A 216 2.55 8.63 16.14
CA HIS A 216 2.34 7.47 17.03
C HIS A 216 3.02 6.22 16.49
N LEU A 217 2.85 5.94 15.21
CA LEU A 217 3.50 4.81 14.54
C LEU A 217 5.03 4.92 14.59
N ARG A 218 5.60 6.13 14.43
CA ARG A 218 7.05 6.36 14.61
C ARG A 218 7.51 6.07 16.03
N ALA A 219 6.73 6.44 17.04
CA ALA A 219 7.07 6.18 18.44
C ALA A 219 7.08 4.68 18.71
N LEU A 220 6.06 3.95 18.26
CA LEU A 220 5.96 2.51 18.40
C LEU A 220 7.09 1.78 17.64
N ALA A 221 7.45 2.25 16.43
CA ALA A 221 8.54 1.68 15.63
C ALA A 221 9.92 1.80 16.30
N ARG A 222 10.08 2.71 17.28
CA ARG A 222 11.33 2.89 18.04
C ARG A 222 11.41 1.99 19.27
N CYS A 223 10.33 1.31 19.65
CA CYS A 223 10.35 0.36 20.74
C CYS A 223 11.34 -0.77 20.43
N LYS A 224 12.29 -0.99 21.35
CA LYS A 224 13.25 -2.09 21.22
C LYS A 224 12.55 -3.38 21.59
N HIS A 225 12.58 -4.34 20.66
CA HIS A 225 12.11 -5.70 20.91
C HIS A 225 13.30 -6.62 21.13
N THR A 226 13.17 -7.55 22.06
CA THR A 226 14.14 -8.64 22.23
C THR A 226 14.16 -9.52 20.97
N LEU A 227 15.21 -10.34 20.80
CA LEU A 227 15.25 -11.29 19.68
C LEU A 227 14.07 -12.27 19.74
N GLU A 228 13.72 -12.75 20.93
CA GLU A 228 12.59 -13.67 21.13
C GLU A 228 11.25 -13.05 20.74
N GLU A 229 11.01 -11.79 21.12
CA GLU A 229 9.82 -11.06 20.69
C GLU A 229 9.79 -10.89 19.17
N GLN A 230 10.95 -10.60 18.56
CA GLN A 230 11.05 -10.49 17.10
C GLN A 230 10.74 -11.82 16.39
N GLU A 231 11.13 -12.95 16.97
CA GLU A 231 10.78 -14.28 16.47
C GLU A 231 9.29 -14.56 16.56
N GLU A 232 8.67 -14.24 17.69
CA GLU A 232 7.25 -14.46 17.92
C GLU A 232 6.41 -13.65 16.94
N LEU A 233 6.76 -12.37 16.77
CA LEU A 233 6.06 -11.48 15.84
C LEU A 233 6.18 -11.97 14.39
N LEU A 234 7.35 -12.50 14.00
CA LEU A 234 7.55 -13.07 12.67
C LEU A 234 6.66 -14.29 12.45
N ALA A 235 6.62 -15.20 13.42
CA ALA A 235 5.77 -16.38 13.37
C ALA A 235 4.29 -16.00 13.26
N GLN A 236 3.84 -15.02 14.03
CA GLN A 236 2.45 -14.52 13.97
C GLN A 236 2.12 -13.94 12.59
N SER A 237 3.00 -13.13 11.99
CA SER A 237 2.80 -12.58 10.65
C SER A 237 2.71 -13.67 9.58
N VAL A 238 3.49 -14.75 9.70
CA VAL A 238 3.42 -15.91 8.80
C VAL A 238 2.09 -16.64 8.94
N GLU A 239 1.68 -17.01 10.15
CA GLU A 239 0.41 -17.74 10.38
C GLU A 239 -0.79 -16.94 9.86
N ARG A 240 -0.82 -15.62 10.12
CA ARG A 240 -1.90 -14.74 9.66
C ARG A 240 -1.92 -14.61 8.15
N SER A 241 -0.75 -14.47 7.51
CA SER A 241 -0.67 -14.37 6.05
C SER A 241 -1.10 -15.66 5.35
N LEU A 242 -0.77 -16.82 5.92
CA LEU A 242 -1.27 -18.12 5.48
C LEU A 242 -2.80 -18.19 5.58
N ALA A 243 -3.36 -17.77 6.72
CA ALA A 243 -4.82 -17.77 6.95
C ALA A 243 -5.57 -16.82 6.00
N THR A 244 -4.96 -15.68 5.67
CA THR A 244 -5.54 -14.66 4.78
C THR A 244 -5.58 -15.11 3.33
N LEU A 245 -4.48 -15.66 2.80
CA LEU A 245 -4.39 -15.97 1.37
C LEU A 245 -5.15 -17.24 0.96
N ARG A 246 -5.40 -18.18 1.89
CA ARG A 246 -6.17 -19.42 1.65
C ARG A 246 -5.81 -20.15 0.34
N LEU A 247 -4.56 -20.04 -0.11
CA LEU A 247 -4.12 -20.59 -1.40
C LEU A 247 -3.99 -22.12 -1.31
N PRO A 248 -4.18 -22.86 -2.42
CA PRO A 248 -3.75 -24.26 -2.49
C PRO A 248 -2.22 -24.33 -2.37
N PHE A 249 -1.72 -24.62 -1.17
CA PHE A 249 -0.32 -24.46 -0.74
C PHE A 249 0.70 -25.46 -1.32
N THR A 250 0.70 -25.68 -2.64
CA THR A 250 1.62 -26.65 -3.26
C THR A 250 2.59 -26.05 -4.28
N SER A 251 2.44 -24.77 -4.66
CA SER A 251 3.34 -24.08 -5.58
C SER A 251 4.33 -23.17 -4.86
N GLU A 252 5.55 -23.02 -5.41
CA GLU A 252 6.52 -22.01 -4.96
C GLU A 252 5.98 -20.57 -5.10
N GLU A 253 5.05 -20.35 -6.03
CA GLU A 253 4.34 -19.07 -6.17
C GLU A 253 3.47 -18.73 -4.94
N ALA A 254 2.81 -19.74 -4.35
CA ALA A 254 2.05 -19.55 -3.11
C ALA A 254 2.99 -19.25 -1.93
N VAL A 255 4.15 -19.92 -1.86
CA VAL A 255 5.19 -19.64 -0.86
C VAL A 255 5.65 -18.19 -1.00
N ASP A 256 5.97 -17.74 -2.22
CA ASP A 256 6.45 -16.37 -2.45
C ASP A 256 5.39 -15.33 -2.08
N SER A 257 4.13 -15.55 -2.48
CA SER A 257 3.01 -14.65 -2.18
C SER A 257 2.77 -14.50 -0.68
N VAL A 258 2.72 -15.63 0.06
CA VAL A 258 2.57 -15.63 1.52
C VAL A 258 3.77 -14.97 2.18
N SER A 259 4.98 -15.25 1.69
CA SER A 259 6.19 -14.71 2.29
C SER A 259 6.28 -13.21 2.13
N ARG A 260 5.91 -12.69 0.95
CA ARG A 260 5.84 -11.25 0.71
C ARG A 260 4.79 -10.60 1.61
N LEU A 261 3.59 -11.17 1.72
CA LEU A 261 2.54 -10.63 2.58
C LEU A 261 2.97 -10.61 4.06
N ALA A 262 3.57 -11.70 4.55
CA ALA A 262 4.06 -11.80 5.92
C ALA A 262 5.23 -10.83 6.18
N ALA A 263 6.16 -10.71 5.22
CA ALA A 263 7.24 -9.74 5.29
C ALA A 263 6.69 -8.32 5.34
N ILE A 264 5.68 -7.97 4.52
CA ILE A 264 5.00 -6.66 4.60
C ILE A 264 4.48 -6.44 6.02
N PHE A 265 3.63 -7.32 6.54
CA PHE A 265 3.03 -7.08 7.86
C PHE A 265 4.04 -7.01 9.00
N TYR A 266 5.08 -7.85 8.98
CA TYR A 266 6.13 -7.82 9.98
C TYR A 266 6.97 -6.54 9.91
N TRP A 267 7.35 -6.15 8.70
CA TRP A 267 8.37 -5.15 8.44
C TRP A 267 7.81 -3.73 8.39
N TRP A 268 6.57 -3.58 7.93
CA TRP A 268 6.02 -2.32 7.51
C TRP A 268 5.95 -1.26 8.64
N PRO A 269 5.60 -1.59 9.90
CA PRO A 269 5.68 -0.60 10.97
C PRO A 269 7.10 -0.04 11.20
N ARG A 270 8.16 -0.81 10.86
CA ARG A 270 9.56 -0.36 10.90
C ARG A 270 9.96 0.49 9.69
N TRP A 271 9.16 0.55 8.61
CA TRP A 271 9.41 1.43 7.43
C TRP A 271 9.40 2.92 7.73
N ILE A 272 8.79 3.29 8.85
CA ILE A 272 8.56 4.70 9.19
C ILE A 272 9.84 5.35 9.74
N VAL A 273 10.88 4.53 9.96
CA VAL A 273 12.27 4.95 10.20
C VAL A 273 13.15 4.54 9.02
N ARG A 274 14.13 5.39 8.70
CA ARG A 274 15.08 5.16 7.61
C ARG A 274 15.83 3.85 7.86
N THR A 275 15.60 2.85 7.00
CA THR A 275 16.14 1.49 7.16
C THR A 275 16.88 1.05 5.89
N ASP A 276 17.96 0.30 6.08
CA ASP A 276 18.77 -0.27 5.01
C ASP A 276 17.99 -1.38 4.26
N PRO A 277 17.99 -1.40 2.91
CA PRO A 277 17.20 -2.34 2.11
C PRO A 277 17.63 -3.80 2.27
N SER A 278 18.91 -4.03 2.58
CA SER A 278 19.46 -5.37 2.82
C SER A 278 18.75 -6.08 3.98
N VAL A 279 18.28 -5.32 4.97
CA VAL A 279 17.58 -5.86 6.13
C VAL A 279 16.19 -6.39 5.73
N TYR A 280 15.51 -5.76 4.78
CA TYR A 280 14.27 -6.31 4.21
C TYR A 280 14.52 -7.59 3.43
N THR A 281 15.58 -7.61 2.62
CA THR A 281 15.95 -8.78 1.81
C THR A 281 16.25 -9.99 2.71
N ALA A 282 17.02 -9.77 3.78
CA ALA A 282 17.32 -10.79 4.77
C ALA A 282 16.05 -11.28 5.49
N LEU A 283 15.13 -10.37 5.85
CA LEU A 283 13.84 -10.73 6.41
C LEU A 283 13.02 -11.60 5.44
N LEU A 284 12.93 -11.21 4.17
CA LEU A 284 12.11 -11.92 3.18
C LEU A 284 12.57 -13.36 3.02
N GLU A 285 13.89 -13.59 2.91
CA GLU A 285 14.46 -14.95 2.87
C GLU A 285 14.11 -15.76 4.11
N ARG A 286 14.20 -15.12 5.27
CA ARG A 286 13.87 -15.73 6.55
C ARG A 286 12.39 -16.11 6.67
N VAL A 287 11.50 -15.24 6.18
CA VAL A 287 10.06 -15.52 6.07
C VAL A 287 9.82 -16.69 5.12
N ARG A 288 10.46 -16.69 3.94
CA ARG A 288 10.33 -17.77 2.94
C ARG A 288 10.68 -19.14 3.54
N GLN A 289 11.78 -19.22 4.27
CA GLN A 289 12.17 -20.45 4.97
C GLN A 289 11.08 -20.90 5.96
N ARG A 290 10.58 -19.98 6.80
CA ARG A 290 9.52 -20.26 7.79
C ARG A 290 8.23 -20.75 7.14
N VAL A 291 7.81 -20.12 6.04
CA VAL A 291 6.62 -20.53 5.28
C VAL A 291 6.80 -21.94 4.74
N ARG A 292 7.94 -22.26 4.13
CA ARG A 292 8.24 -23.62 3.62
C ARG A 292 8.20 -24.67 4.73
N GLU A 293 8.82 -24.39 5.88
CA GLU A 293 8.80 -25.28 7.05
C GLU A 293 7.37 -25.52 7.53
N ARG A 294 6.59 -24.46 7.64
CA ARG A 294 5.21 -24.54 8.13
C ARG A 294 4.31 -25.36 7.20
N LEU A 295 4.46 -25.18 5.89
CA LEU A 295 3.73 -25.97 4.89
C LEU A 295 4.13 -27.44 4.93
N LYS A 296 5.43 -27.76 5.10
CA LYS A 296 5.90 -29.15 5.27
C LYS A 296 5.26 -29.82 6.49
N LEU A 297 5.15 -29.12 7.62
CA LEU A 297 4.50 -29.64 8.83
C LEU A 297 2.99 -29.90 8.60
N GLY A 298 2.29 -28.97 7.94
CA GLY A 298 0.86 -29.12 7.65
C GLY A 298 0.53 -30.25 6.66
N VAL A 299 1.48 -30.65 5.81
CA VAL A 299 1.34 -31.82 4.91
C VAL A 299 1.54 -33.13 5.67
N ARG A 300 2.46 -33.19 6.64
CA ARG A 300 2.69 -34.40 7.45
C ARG A 300 1.48 -34.77 8.30
N VAL A 301 0.91 -33.79 9.01
CA VAL A 301 -0.29 -34.00 9.85
C VAL A 301 -1.47 -34.55 9.04
N ARG A 302 -1.65 -34.12 7.79
CA ARG A 302 -2.72 -34.61 6.90
C ARG A 302 -2.50 -36.01 6.34
N ARG A 303 -1.28 -36.55 6.39
CA ARG A 303 -0.98 -37.93 5.95
C ARG A 303 -1.09 -38.94 7.08
N GLU A 304 -1.04 -38.48 8.32
CA GLU A 304 -1.13 -39.31 9.54
C GLU A 304 -2.57 -39.41 10.07
N MET A 305 -3.49 -38.59 9.55
CA MET A 305 -4.94 -38.68 9.75
C MET A 305 -5.60 -39.43 8.60
#